data_AF-A0A1J5SCA4-F1
#
_entry.id   AF-A0A1J5SCA4-F1
#
_cell.length_a   1.000
_cell.length_b   1.000
_cell.length_c   1.000
_cell.angle_alpha   90.00
_cell.angle_beta   90.00
_cell.angle_gamma   90.00
#
_symmetry.space_group_name_H-M   'P 1'
#
loop_
_entity.id
_entity.type
_entity.pdbx_description
1 polymer ?
#
loop_
_entity_poly.entity_id
_entity_poly.type
_entity_poly.pdbx_seq_one_letter_code
_entity_poly.pdbx_strand_id
1 'polypeptide(L)'
;MSACEPHRAFIEAQLRLQRNATAIYQDLVDQFAFAGAYNSVKRFVARLRRKEPEQFDRLSFQPGEEMQVDYGEGALTLVPGTDRYRKPRLFVATLRYSRSSFRREADDGEIDAA
;
A
#
# COMPACT_ATOMS: atom_id res chain seq x y z
N MET A 1 -12.04 28.17 16.63
CA MET A 1 -11.31 28.38 15.35
C MET A 1 -9.82 28.11 15.62
N SER A 2 -9.12 27.34 14.79
CA SER A 2 -7.68 27.08 15.03
C SER A 2 -6.86 28.30 14.61
N ALA A 3 -5.85 28.69 15.40
CA ALA A 3 -4.92 29.76 15.03
C ALA A 3 -4.17 29.45 13.71
N CYS A 4 -4.14 28.19 13.27
CA CYS A 4 -3.50 27.76 12.04
C CYS A 4 -4.37 27.96 10.78
N GLU A 5 -5.66 28.31 10.94
CA GLU A 5 -6.60 28.45 9.82
C GLU A 5 -6.19 29.53 8.81
N PRO A 6 -5.70 30.73 9.22
CA PRO A 6 -5.21 31.74 8.28
C PRO A 6 -4.02 31.28 7.43
N HIS A 7 -3.24 30.33 7.94
CA HIS A 7 -2.04 29.80 7.26
C HIS A 7 -2.29 28.45 6.58
N ARG A 8 -3.57 28.02 6.44
CA ARG A 8 -3.94 26.73 5.86
C ARG A 8 -3.28 26.48 4.49
N ALA A 9 -3.37 27.45 3.58
CA ALA A 9 -2.82 27.31 2.23
C ALA A 9 -1.31 27.08 2.23
N PHE A 10 -0.58 27.79 3.11
CA PHE A 10 0.86 27.60 3.29
C PHE A 10 1.16 26.20 3.85
N ILE A 11 0.45 25.79 4.90
CA ILE A 11 0.63 24.47 5.53
C ILE A 11 0.35 23.35 4.50
N GLU A 12 -0.71 23.46 3.70
CA GLU A 12 -1.04 22.49 2.65
C GLU A 12 0.06 22.42 1.58
N ALA A 13 0.61 23.56 1.15
CA ALA A 13 1.73 23.58 0.21
C ALA A 13 2.98 22.88 0.77
N GLN A 14 3.33 23.12 2.04
CA GLN A 14 4.48 22.48 2.68
C GLN A 14 4.24 20.97 2.92
N LEU A 15 2.99 20.55 3.15
CA LEU A 15 2.65 19.13 3.29
C LEU A 15 2.77 18.37 1.96
N ARG A 16 2.45 19.00 0.83
CA ARG A 16 2.70 18.42 -0.51
C ARG A 16 4.19 18.20 -0.78
N LEU A 17 5.06 19.02 -0.19
CA LEU A 17 6.52 18.84 -0.21
C LEU A 17 7.01 17.81 0.83
N GLN A 18 6.11 17.06 1.46
CA GLN A 18 6.38 16.07 2.50
C GLN A 18 7.20 16.59 3.70
N ARG A 19 7.14 17.90 3.98
CA ARG A 19 7.86 18.48 5.13
C ARG A 19 7.20 18.09 6.45
N ASN A 20 8.04 18.02 7.50
CA ASN A 20 7.59 17.66 8.84
C ASN A 20 6.94 18.86 9.57
N ALA A 21 6.11 18.57 10.58
CA ALA A 21 5.36 19.59 11.29
C ALA A 21 6.25 20.60 12.06
N THR A 22 7.45 20.19 12.47
CA THR A 22 8.40 21.07 13.16
C THR A 22 8.96 22.13 12.20
N ALA A 23 9.37 21.73 10.99
CA ALA A 23 9.83 22.65 9.96
C ALA A 23 8.72 23.63 9.55
N ILE A 24 7.49 23.11 9.37
CA ILE A 24 6.33 23.96 9.07
C ILE A 24 6.08 24.97 10.20
N TYR A 25 6.20 24.54 11.46
CA TYR A 25 6.05 25.45 12.60
C TYR A 25 7.13 26.54 12.63
N GLN A 26 8.39 26.19 12.35
CA GLN A 26 9.48 27.16 12.31
C GLN A 26 9.26 28.19 11.20
N ASP A 27 8.91 27.74 10.00
CA ASP A 27 8.58 28.64 8.89
C ASP A 27 7.38 29.55 9.22
N LEU A 28 6.39 29.05 9.96
CA LEU A 28 5.26 29.85 10.43
C LEU A 28 5.69 30.94 11.43
N VAL A 29 6.62 30.62 12.33
CA VAL A 29 7.16 31.61 13.27
C VAL A 29 7.99 32.66 12.53
N ASP A 30 8.89 32.22 11.64
CA ASP A 30 9.86 33.08 10.98
C ASP A 30 9.22 33.98 9.91
N GLN A 31 8.29 33.47 9.12
CA GLN A 31 7.71 34.18 7.96
C GLN A 31 6.38 34.87 8.29
N PHE A 32 5.65 34.37 9.29
CA PHE A 32 4.29 34.82 9.59
C PHE A 32 4.10 35.30 11.03
N ALA A 33 5.18 35.38 11.83
CA ALA A 33 5.14 35.77 13.25
C ALA A 33 4.08 34.97 14.04
N PHE A 34 3.97 33.67 13.76
CA PHE A 34 2.93 32.83 14.32
C PHE A 34 3.01 32.75 15.86
N ALA A 35 1.99 33.25 16.53
CA ALA A 35 1.91 33.32 18.00
C ALA A 35 1.35 32.04 18.67
N GLY A 36 0.98 31.02 17.89
CA GLY A 36 0.43 29.77 18.41
C GLY A 36 1.52 28.78 18.83
N ALA A 37 1.15 27.79 19.66
CA ALA A 37 2.07 26.73 20.04
C ALA A 37 2.23 25.66 18.95
N TYR A 38 3.42 25.04 18.88
CA TYR A 38 3.72 23.89 18.01
C TYR A 38 2.65 22.80 18.03
N ASN A 39 2.11 22.46 19.19
CA ASN A 39 1.08 21.42 19.33
C ASN A 39 -0.20 21.75 18.54
N SER A 40 -0.52 23.03 18.32
CA SER A 40 -1.63 23.44 17.46
C SER A 40 -1.36 23.10 16.01
N VAL A 41 -0.15 23.38 15.52
CA VAL A 41 0.30 23.03 14.16
C VAL A 41 0.35 21.52 13.97
N LYS A 42 0.92 20.78 14.94
CA LYS A 42 0.97 19.30 14.91
C LYS A 42 -0.43 18.69 14.77
N ARG A 43 -1.39 19.14 15.57
CA ARG A 43 -2.79 18.66 15.50
C ARG A 43 -3.46 19.04 14.18
N PHE A 44 -3.19 20.25 13.68
CA PHE A 44 -3.76 20.74 12.42
C PHE A 44 -3.25 19.96 11.20
N VAL A 45 -1.92 19.75 11.13
CA VAL A 45 -1.26 18.91 10.12
C VAL A 45 -1.79 17.48 10.15
N ALA A 46 -1.92 16.87 11.33
CA ALA A 46 -2.46 15.51 11.45
C ALA A 46 -3.90 15.41 10.93
N ARG A 47 -4.73 16.43 11.15
CA ARG A 47 -6.09 16.49 10.62
C ARG A 47 -6.12 16.65 9.10
N LEU A 48 -5.22 17.44 8.54
CA LEU A 48 -5.07 17.62 7.09
C LEU A 48 -4.64 16.30 6.41
N ARG A 49 -3.63 15.62 6.94
CA ARG A 49 -3.18 14.31 6.44
C ARG A 49 -4.24 13.21 6.53
N ARG A 50 -5.18 13.29 7.48
CA ARG A 50 -6.31 12.36 7.52
C ARG A 50 -7.35 12.65 6.42
N LYS A 51 -7.41 13.90 5.93
CA LYS A 51 -8.35 14.34 4.90
C LYS A 51 -7.79 14.13 3.49
N GLU A 52 -6.48 14.25 3.30
CA GLU A 52 -5.82 13.77 2.09
C GLU A 52 -5.62 12.26 2.24
N PRO A 53 -6.50 11.41 1.68
CA PRO A 53 -6.15 10.00 1.57
C PRO A 53 -4.82 9.91 0.82
N GLU A 54 -3.96 8.98 1.22
CA GLU A 54 -2.88 8.52 0.35
C GLU A 54 -3.52 8.24 -1.01
N GLN A 55 -3.03 8.93 -2.06
CA GLN A 55 -3.38 8.57 -3.42
C GLN A 55 -2.81 7.16 -3.65
N PHE A 56 -3.57 6.15 -3.26
CA PHE A 56 -3.50 4.86 -3.91
C PHE A 56 -4.03 5.13 -5.31
N ASP A 57 -3.13 5.29 -6.28
CA ASP A 57 -3.51 5.14 -7.68
C ASP A 57 -4.22 3.79 -7.79
N ARG A 58 -5.56 3.85 -7.85
CA ARG A 58 -6.36 2.67 -8.12
C ARG A 58 -6.13 2.36 -9.58
N LEU A 59 -5.16 1.49 -9.83
CA LEU A 59 -5.01 0.83 -11.11
C LEU A 59 -6.34 0.12 -11.40
N SER A 60 -7.13 0.68 -12.32
CA SER A 60 -8.37 0.09 -12.81
C SER A 60 -8.06 -0.68 -14.08
N PHE A 61 -8.28 -1.99 -14.06
CA PHE A 61 -8.14 -2.88 -15.21
C PHE A 61 -9.52 -3.30 -15.69
N GLN A 62 -9.75 -3.47 -16.98
CA GLN A 62 -10.95 -4.09 -17.53
C GLN A 62 -10.97 -5.61 -17.22
N PRO A 63 -12.15 -6.25 -17.23
CA PRO A 63 -12.23 -7.70 -17.15
C PRO A 63 -11.34 -8.37 -18.22
N GLY A 64 -10.41 -9.23 -17.78
CA GLY A 64 -9.51 -9.96 -18.68
C GLY A 64 -8.31 -9.17 -19.22
N GLU A 65 -8.15 -7.88 -18.86
CA GLU A 65 -7.04 -7.05 -19.32
C GLU A 65 -5.69 -7.45 -18.68
N GLU A 66 -5.70 -7.74 -17.37
CA GLU A 66 -4.49 -8.13 -16.65
C GLU A 66 -4.78 -9.26 -15.66
N MET A 67 -3.85 -10.22 -15.61
CA MET A 67 -3.82 -11.31 -14.64
C MET A 67 -2.42 -11.43 -14.05
N GLN A 68 -2.32 -11.53 -12.73
CA GLN A 68 -1.08 -11.89 -12.07
C GLN A 68 -0.96 -13.41 -12.00
N VAL A 69 0.17 -13.95 -12.44
CA VAL A 69 0.49 -15.38 -12.36
C VAL A 69 1.68 -15.56 -11.43
N ASP A 70 1.50 -16.37 -10.39
CA ASP A 70 2.54 -16.77 -9.46
C ASP A 70 2.74 -18.29 -9.56
N TYR A 71 4.00 -18.72 -9.58
CA TYR A 71 4.40 -20.12 -9.53
C TYR A 71 5.33 -20.32 -8.34
N GLY A 72 5.05 -21.30 -7.48
CA GLY A 72 5.85 -21.51 -6.28
C GLY A 72 5.65 -22.85 -5.60
N GLU A 73 6.51 -23.15 -4.64
CA GLU A 73 6.39 -24.34 -3.81
C GLU A 73 5.41 -24.10 -2.66
N GLY A 74 4.45 -25.00 -2.50
CA GLY A 74 3.55 -25.05 -1.35
C GLY A 74 4.22 -25.64 -0.10
N ALA A 75 3.46 -25.70 0.98
CA ALA A 75 3.93 -26.29 2.24
C ALA A 75 4.21 -27.80 2.08
N LEU A 76 5.14 -28.32 2.91
CA LEU A 76 5.39 -29.77 2.99
C LEU A 76 4.09 -30.50 3.30
N THR A 77 3.64 -31.31 2.34
CA THR A 77 2.41 -32.07 2.38
C THR A 77 2.75 -33.56 2.40
N LEU A 78 2.12 -34.33 3.29
CA LEU A 78 2.29 -35.77 3.35
C LEU A 78 1.71 -36.40 2.09
N VAL A 79 2.49 -37.26 1.43
CA VAL A 79 2.02 -38.01 0.26
C VAL A 79 1.06 -39.11 0.73
N PRO A 80 -0.22 -39.10 0.30
CA PRO A 80 -1.19 -40.10 0.73
C PRO A 80 -0.69 -41.52 0.46
N GLY A 81 -0.70 -42.39 1.47
CA GLY A 81 -0.25 -43.77 1.35
C GLY A 81 1.26 -43.99 1.55
N THR A 82 2.04 -42.96 1.88
CA THR A 82 3.46 -43.11 2.25
C THR A 82 3.80 -42.29 3.50
N ASP A 83 4.96 -42.54 4.10
CA ASP A 83 5.52 -41.70 5.17
C ASP A 83 6.43 -40.57 4.63
N ARG A 84 6.27 -40.22 3.34
CA ARG A 84 7.09 -39.21 2.66
C ARG A 84 6.36 -37.88 2.56
N TYR A 85 7.07 -36.79 2.84
CA TYR A 85 6.60 -35.44 2.63
C TYR A 85 7.13 -34.90 1.30
N ARG A 86 6.29 -34.18 0.56
CA ARG A 86 6.66 -33.45 -0.66
C ARG A 86 6.26 -31.99 -0.55
N LYS A 87 6.97 -31.11 -1.26
CA LYS A 87 6.50 -29.74 -1.48
C LYS A 87 5.76 -29.69 -2.82
N PRO A 88 4.43 -29.54 -2.85
CA PRO A 88 3.68 -29.48 -4.10
C PRO A 88 4.02 -28.18 -4.83
N ARG A 89 4.07 -28.20 -6.15
CA ARG A 89 4.21 -26.97 -6.94
C ARG A 89 2.82 -26.40 -7.20
N LEU A 90 2.67 -25.09 -6.99
CA LEU A 90 1.41 -24.38 -7.09
C LEU A 90 1.50 -23.38 -8.24
N PHE A 91 0.54 -23.47 -9.15
CA PHE A 91 0.23 -22.43 -10.11
C PHE A 91 -0.96 -21.63 -9.59
N VAL A 92 -0.81 -20.32 -9.44
CA VAL A 92 -1.88 -19.42 -9.02
C VAL A 92 -2.02 -18.30 -10.04
N ALA A 93 -3.23 -18.09 -10.55
CA ALA A 93 -3.53 -17.02 -11.47
C ALA A 93 -4.68 -16.18 -10.92
N THR A 94 -4.49 -14.87 -10.81
CA THR A 94 -5.46 -13.95 -10.20
C THR A 94 -5.79 -12.79 -11.13
N LEU A 95 -7.06 -12.66 -11.50
CA LEU A 95 -7.55 -11.53 -12.31
C LEU A 95 -7.50 -10.23 -11.51
N ARG A 96 -6.91 -9.18 -12.07
CA ARG A 96 -6.74 -7.89 -11.36
C ARG A 96 -8.06 -7.14 -11.17
N TYR A 97 -8.98 -7.26 -12.13
CA TYR A 97 -10.32 -6.65 -12.07
C TYR A 97 -11.23 -7.30 -11.02
N SER A 98 -11.51 -8.60 -11.16
CA SER A 98 -12.48 -9.30 -10.31
C SER A 98 -11.90 -9.89 -9.03
N ARG A 99 -10.57 -9.98 -8.92
CA ARG A 99 -9.85 -10.72 -7.87
C ARG A 99 -10.16 -12.22 -7.81
N SER A 100 -10.83 -12.76 -8.83
CA SER A 100 -11.04 -14.20 -8.97
C SER A 100 -9.69 -14.90 -9.15
N SER A 101 -9.47 -15.97 -8.39
CA SER A 101 -8.25 -16.75 -8.42
C SER A 101 -8.48 -18.18 -8.89
N PHE A 102 -7.57 -18.66 -9.72
CA PHE A 102 -7.47 -20.06 -10.14
C PHE A 102 -6.20 -20.65 -9.54
N ARG A 103 -6.31 -21.83 -8.92
CA ARG A 103 -5.17 -22.53 -8.34
C ARG A 103 -5.14 -23.96 -8.86
N ARG A 104 -3.97 -24.41 -9.29
CA ARG A 104 -3.72 -25.81 -9.66
C ARG A 104 -2.46 -26.30 -8.97
N GLU A 105 -2.55 -27.49 -8.38
CA GLU A 105 -1.38 -28.26 -7.94
C GLU A 105 -0.79 -28.96 -9.16
N ALA A 106 0.51 -28.76 -9.38
CA ALA A 106 1.29 -29.51 -10.35
C ALA A 106 1.99 -30.64 -9.59
N ASP A 107 1.63 -31.88 -9.91
CA ASP A 107 2.39 -33.05 -9.52
C ASP A 107 3.59 -33.16 -10.47
N ASP A 108 4.79 -33.32 -9.90
CA ASP A 108 6.04 -33.53 -10.65
C ASP A 108 6.11 -34.95 -11.26
N GLY A 109 5.01 -35.43 -11.83
CA GLY A 109 5.03 -36.58 -12.72
C GLY A 109 5.64 -36.13 -14.04
N GLU A 110 6.93 -36.44 -14.21
CA GLU A 110 7.64 -36.63 -15.48
C GLU A 110 7.11 -35.78 -16.64
N ILE A 111 7.74 -34.62 -16.85
CA ILE A 111 7.65 -33.91 -18.13
C ILE A 111 8.46 -34.74 -19.12
N ASP A 112 7.88 -35.84 -19.61
CA ASP A 112 8.41 -36.54 -20.76
C ASP A 112 8.27 -35.61 -21.96
N ALA A 113 9.43 -35.19 -22.47
CA ALA A 113 9.56 -34.45 -23.70
C ALA A 113 8.93 -35.24 -24.86
N ALA A 114 8.00 -34.61 -25.57
CA ALA A 114 7.54 -35.02 -26.89
C ALA A 114 8.07 -34.02 -27.94
#